data_AF-A0A496YVB4-F1
#
_entry.id   AF-A0A496YVB4-F1
#
_cell.length_a   1.000
_cell.length_b   1.000
_cell.length_c   1.000
_cell.angle_alpha   90.00
_cell.angle_beta   90.00
_cell.angle_gamma   90.00
#
_symmetry.space_group_name_H-M   'P 1'
#
loop_
_entity.id
_entity.type
_entity.pdbx_description
1 polymer ?
#
loop_
_entity_poly.entity_id
_entity_poly.type
_entity_poly.pdbx_seq_one_letter_code
_entity_poly.pdbx_strand_id
1 'polypeptide(L)'
;MVLGRINPDYFLGGEMEVYPELSFKALKEKIGDKYGWSAEEAAWNMYMVAMTNLMLGIRLQTVSRGWDPRDFAIVPYGGGGALYACDIAREVGLTYVVVPPLPGYASAFGALRVDVRHEFVKPIFTLESALDYDKINKEMDTLVERAIDTLRKEGIADKDMVIQRLADVKYWSQSTHFTVDVPEGRIKDMKKITENFLAAMKSKYGYTLPPGYVETELVNLRVIARGLVPKPEMSEAKTGGKLKDAMKPRRKVWFKDAGFVESDIYERGLIPVGATFDGPAIVEQPDTTTVIPPRSHCKVDKYGNLIISVER
;
A
#
# COMPACT_ATOMS: atom_id res chain seq x y z
N MET A 1 -20.75 6.51 -12.35
CA MET A 1 -22.19 6.49 -12.69
C MET A 1 -22.41 6.53 -14.19
N VAL A 2 -21.96 7.57 -14.92
CA VAL A 2 -22.10 7.65 -16.40
C VAL A 2 -21.58 6.41 -17.13
N LEU A 3 -20.44 5.87 -16.72
CA LEU A 3 -19.86 4.63 -17.28
C LEU A 3 -20.51 3.34 -16.77
N GLY A 4 -21.61 3.41 -16.01
CA GLY A 4 -22.27 2.24 -15.38
C GLY A 4 -21.48 1.54 -14.26
N ARG A 5 -20.25 1.97 -13.98
CA ARG A 5 -19.35 1.34 -12.99
C ARG A 5 -19.73 1.55 -11.52
N ILE A 6 -20.55 2.56 -11.22
CA ILE A 6 -21.03 2.84 -9.86
C ILE A 6 -22.54 2.90 -9.93
N ASN A 7 -23.19 2.17 -9.04
CA ASN A 7 -24.64 2.13 -8.90
C ASN A 7 -25.16 3.39 -8.21
N PRO A 8 -26.06 4.16 -8.83
CA PRO A 8 -26.65 5.30 -8.17
C PRO A 8 -27.52 4.89 -6.97
N ASP A 9 -28.29 3.81 -7.09
CA ASP A 9 -29.26 3.42 -6.05
C ASP A 9 -28.61 2.69 -4.87
N TYR A 10 -27.29 2.49 -4.91
CA TYR A 10 -26.53 1.74 -3.90
C TYR A 10 -25.28 2.49 -3.43
N PHE A 11 -25.21 3.81 -3.65
CA PHE A 11 -24.11 4.61 -3.14
C PHE A 11 -24.14 4.62 -1.61
N LEU A 12 -23.01 4.29 -0.97
CA LEU A 12 -22.92 4.11 0.48
C LEU A 12 -23.93 3.07 1.02
N GLY A 13 -24.14 1.98 0.28
CA GLY A 13 -25.15 0.96 0.62
C GLY A 13 -26.60 1.38 0.37
N GLY A 14 -26.82 2.49 -0.35
CA GLY A 14 -28.14 3.07 -0.60
C GLY A 14 -28.55 4.14 0.41
N GLU A 15 -27.68 4.50 1.36
CA GLU A 15 -27.97 5.53 2.37
C GLU A 15 -27.86 6.96 1.82
N MET A 16 -27.25 7.14 0.66
CA MET A 16 -27.09 8.45 0.03
C MET A 16 -27.66 8.46 -1.38
N GLU A 17 -28.65 9.32 -1.58
CA GLU A 17 -29.20 9.59 -2.90
C GLU A 17 -28.17 10.32 -3.77
N VAL A 18 -28.07 9.91 -5.02
CA VAL A 18 -27.18 10.48 -6.02
C VAL A 18 -27.95 10.62 -7.32
N TYR A 19 -27.61 11.65 -8.10
CA TYR A 19 -28.36 12.10 -9.26
C TYR A 19 -27.53 11.92 -10.55
N PRO A 20 -27.59 10.74 -11.22
CA PRO A 20 -26.82 10.46 -12.42
C PRO A 20 -26.98 11.51 -13.51
N GLU A 21 -28.19 12.02 -13.70
CA GLU A 21 -28.54 13.03 -14.71
C GLU A 21 -27.72 14.31 -14.55
N LEU A 22 -27.39 14.71 -13.31
CA LEU A 22 -26.49 15.83 -13.06
C LEU A 22 -25.06 15.52 -13.49
N SER A 23 -24.61 14.26 -13.34
CA SER A 23 -23.31 13.82 -13.85
C SER A 23 -23.25 13.84 -15.38
N PHE A 24 -24.30 13.34 -16.04
CA PHE A 24 -24.42 13.37 -17.51
C PHE A 24 -24.39 14.82 -18.02
N LYS A 25 -25.20 15.70 -17.43
CA LYS A 25 -25.27 17.12 -17.78
C LYS A 25 -23.92 17.81 -17.58
N ALA A 26 -23.28 17.62 -16.43
CA ALA A 26 -22.00 18.26 -16.13
C ALA A 26 -20.90 17.80 -17.10
N LEU A 27 -20.81 16.51 -17.40
CA LEU A 27 -19.81 15.98 -18.33
C LEU A 27 -20.05 16.47 -19.76
N LYS A 28 -21.30 16.53 -20.21
CA LYS A 28 -21.70 17.10 -21.50
C LYS A 28 -21.30 18.58 -21.59
N GLU A 29 -21.81 19.42 -20.68
CA GLU A 29 -21.67 20.89 -20.77
C GLU A 29 -20.26 21.39 -20.47
N LYS A 30 -19.53 20.74 -19.54
CA LYS A 30 -18.22 21.22 -19.09
C LYS A 30 -17.05 20.67 -19.91
N ILE A 31 -17.23 19.52 -20.54
CA ILE A 31 -16.17 18.82 -21.28
C ILE A 31 -16.66 18.46 -22.69
N GLY A 32 -17.76 17.72 -22.79
CA GLY A 32 -18.27 17.17 -24.04
C GLY A 32 -18.46 18.20 -25.16
N ASP A 33 -19.19 19.28 -24.89
CA ASP A 33 -19.55 20.30 -25.88
C ASP A 33 -18.33 21.03 -26.46
N LYS A 34 -17.25 21.16 -25.69
CA LYS A 34 -15.99 21.76 -26.16
C LYS A 34 -15.27 20.89 -27.18
N TYR A 35 -15.33 19.57 -27.02
CA TYR A 35 -14.58 18.60 -27.82
C TYR A 35 -15.45 17.81 -28.81
N GLY A 36 -16.77 18.05 -28.83
CA GLY A 36 -17.72 17.29 -29.64
C GLY A 36 -17.97 15.87 -29.12
N TRP A 37 -17.76 15.61 -27.83
CA TRP A 37 -17.94 14.30 -27.22
C TRP A 37 -19.32 14.14 -26.57
N SER A 38 -19.81 12.90 -26.55
CA SER A 38 -20.88 12.46 -25.64
C SER A 38 -20.43 12.55 -24.18
N ALA A 39 -21.39 12.47 -23.24
CA ALA A 39 -21.07 12.49 -21.81
C ALA A 39 -20.25 11.25 -21.41
N GLU A 40 -20.50 10.13 -22.07
CA GLU A 40 -19.83 8.84 -21.86
C GLU A 40 -18.40 8.87 -22.37
N GLU A 41 -18.16 9.41 -23.57
CA GLU A 41 -16.80 9.63 -24.08
C GLU A 41 -16.02 10.59 -23.18
N ALA A 42 -16.65 11.70 -22.75
CA ALA A 42 -16.05 12.62 -21.80
C ALA A 42 -15.70 11.92 -20.46
N ALA A 43 -16.61 11.10 -19.93
CA ALA A 43 -16.38 10.34 -18.71
C ALA A 43 -15.24 9.33 -18.86
N TRP A 44 -15.18 8.63 -19.99
CA TRP A 44 -14.12 7.67 -20.29
C TRP A 44 -12.76 8.36 -20.42
N ASN A 45 -12.69 9.48 -21.14
CA ASN A 45 -11.46 10.25 -21.28
C ASN A 45 -10.99 10.81 -19.93
N MET A 46 -11.91 11.30 -19.09
CA MET A 46 -11.60 11.72 -17.72
C MET A 46 -11.08 10.56 -16.87
N TYR A 47 -11.70 9.39 -16.99
CA TYR A 47 -11.25 8.16 -16.32
C TYR A 47 -9.82 7.78 -16.76
N MET A 48 -9.52 7.85 -18.06
CA MET A 48 -8.20 7.55 -18.60
C MET A 48 -7.11 8.51 -18.11
N VAL A 49 -7.42 9.80 -17.95
CA VAL A 49 -6.48 10.77 -17.35
C VAL A 49 -6.19 10.40 -15.89
N ALA A 50 -7.22 10.10 -15.10
CA ALA A 50 -7.04 9.66 -13.71
C ALA A 50 -6.22 8.37 -13.63
N MET A 51 -6.54 7.38 -14.47
CA MET A 51 -5.82 6.11 -14.55
C MET A 51 -4.34 6.33 -14.91
N THR A 52 -4.04 7.23 -15.85
CA THR A 52 -2.67 7.55 -16.26
C THR A 52 -1.85 8.11 -15.10
N ASN A 53 -2.42 9.00 -14.30
CA ASN A 53 -1.75 9.53 -13.12
C ASN A 53 -1.48 8.46 -12.06
N LEU A 54 -2.44 7.54 -11.83
CA LEU A 54 -2.27 6.42 -10.91
C LEU A 54 -1.15 5.47 -11.37
N MET A 55 -1.10 5.16 -12.67
CA MET A 55 -0.05 4.33 -13.26
C MET A 55 1.34 4.95 -13.12
N LEU A 56 1.46 6.26 -13.32
CA LEU A 56 2.73 6.97 -13.11
C LEU A 56 3.20 6.84 -11.65
N GLY A 57 2.28 6.96 -10.69
CA GLY A 57 2.57 6.72 -9.27
C GLY A 57 3.11 5.31 -9.01
N ILE A 58 2.49 4.28 -9.60
CA ILE A 58 2.95 2.89 -9.46
C ILE A 58 4.33 2.69 -10.08
N ARG A 59 4.57 3.20 -11.29
CA ARG A 59 5.88 3.09 -11.97
C ARG A 59 7.02 3.74 -11.19
N LEU A 60 6.75 4.86 -10.51
CA LEU A 60 7.72 5.53 -9.63
C LEU A 60 8.11 4.68 -8.41
N GLN A 61 7.20 3.85 -7.90
CA GLN A 61 7.47 2.97 -6.76
C GLN A 61 8.01 1.60 -7.15
N THR A 62 7.88 1.19 -8.42
CA THR A 62 8.35 -0.11 -8.94
C THR A 62 9.57 0.05 -9.83
N VAL A 63 9.37 0.38 -11.11
CA VAL A 63 10.39 0.42 -12.15
C VAL A 63 11.52 1.39 -11.81
N SER A 64 11.20 2.59 -11.28
CA SER A 64 12.22 3.57 -10.89
C SER A 64 13.10 3.11 -9.73
N ARG A 65 12.72 2.04 -9.02
CA ARG A 65 13.49 1.41 -7.95
C ARG A 65 14.11 0.06 -8.38
N GLY A 66 14.01 -0.29 -9.66
CA GLY A 66 14.57 -1.53 -10.22
C GLY A 66 13.69 -2.77 -10.05
N TRP A 67 12.43 -2.62 -9.61
CA TRP A 67 11.49 -3.74 -9.46
C TRP A 67 10.69 -3.99 -10.73
N ASP A 68 10.56 -5.25 -11.13
CA ASP A 68 9.67 -5.67 -12.20
C ASP A 68 8.23 -5.79 -11.68
N PRO A 69 7.26 -5.01 -12.18
CA PRO A 69 5.87 -5.10 -11.73
C PRO A 69 5.29 -6.51 -11.85
N ARG A 70 5.76 -7.34 -12.78
CA ARG A 70 5.21 -8.68 -13.04
C ARG A 70 5.38 -9.64 -11.87
N ASP A 71 6.30 -9.35 -10.96
CA ASP A 71 6.56 -10.16 -9.76
C ASP A 71 5.59 -9.83 -8.59
N PHE A 72 4.66 -8.90 -8.81
CA PHE A 72 3.75 -8.40 -7.77
C PHE A 72 2.28 -8.67 -8.10
N ALA A 73 1.44 -8.50 -7.08
CA ALA A 73 0.01 -8.32 -7.23
C ALA A 73 -0.37 -6.90 -6.73
N ILE A 74 -1.43 -6.33 -7.29
CA ILE A 74 -1.98 -5.07 -6.75
C ILE A 74 -3.06 -5.37 -5.73
N VAL A 75 -2.98 -4.69 -4.58
CA VAL A 75 -3.98 -4.79 -3.50
C VAL A 75 -4.66 -3.43 -3.36
N PRO A 76 -5.83 -3.22 -3.99
CA PRO A 76 -6.51 -1.93 -3.91
C PRO A 76 -7.13 -1.70 -2.55
N TYR A 77 -6.94 -0.49 -2.04
CA TYR A 77 -7.51 0.00 -0.80
C TYR A 77 -8.20 1.36 -1.03
N GLY A 78 -9.03 1.77 -0.07
CA GLY A 78 -9.88 2.96 -0.17
C GLY A 78 -11.09 2.74 -1.08
N GLY A 79 -12.10 3.61 -0.97
CA GLY A 79 -13.37 3.41 -1.66
C GLY A 79 -13.28 3.42 -3.19
N GLY A 80 -12.31 4.14 -3.76
CA GLY A 80 -12.06 4.20 -5.20
C GLY A 80 -11.04 3.19 -5.72
N GLY A 81 -10.27 2.51 -4.88
CA GLY A 81 -9.12 1.69 -5.34
C GLY A 81 -9.56 0.54 -6.25
N ALA A 82 -10.57 -0.23 -5.83
CA ALA A 82 -11.04 -1.40 -6.56
C ALA A 82 -11.75 -1.06 -7.88
N LEU A 83 -12.13 0.21 -8.08
CA LEU A 83 -12.72 0.72 -9.32
C LEU A 83 -11.71 0.72 -10.48
N TYR A 84 -10.43 0.97 -10.16
CA TYR A 84 -9.35 1.10 -11.14
C TYR A 84 -8.42 -0.12 -11.20
N ALA A 85 -8.44 -0.98 -10.18
CA ALA A 85 -7.37 -1.95 -9.94
C ALA A 85 -7.11 -2.91 -11.11
N CYS A 86 -8.15 -3.46 -11.72
CA CYS A 86 -8.00 -4.38 -12.86
C CYS A 86 -7.48 -3.68 -14.11
N ASP A 87 -7.98 -2.47 -14.40
CA ASP A 87 -7.51 -1.70 -15.55
C ASP A 87 -6.04 -1.28 -15.37
N ILE A 88 -5.68 -0.82 -14.17
CA ILE A 88 -4.29 -0.53 -13.80
C ILE A 88 -3.43 -1.78 -13.97
N ALA A 89 -3.87 -2.92 -13.44
CA ALA A 89 -3.10 -4.15 -13.48
C ALA A 89 -2.73 -4.54 -14.91
N ARG A 90 -3.70 -4.49 -15.84
CA ARG A 90 -3.45 -4.74 -17.27
C ARG A 90 -2.41 -3.79 -17.85
N GLU A 91 -2.58 -2.50 -17.64
CA GLU A 91 -1.74 -1.47 -18.26
C GLU A 91 -0.30 -1.44 -17.72
N VAL A 92 -0.09 -1.85 -16.46
CA VAL A 92 1.27 -1.98 -15.89
C VAL A 92 1.87 -3.39 -16.04
N GLY A 93 1.14 -4.33 -16.65
CA GLY A 93 1.60 -5.70 -16.91
C GLY A 93 1.48 -6.68 -15.73
N LEU A 94 0.74 -6.31 -14.68
CA LEU A 94 0.41 -7.19 -13.56
C LEU A 94 -0.60 -8.26 -14.00
N THR A 95 -0.56 -9.42 -13.32
CA THR A 95 -1.49 -10.53 -13.60
C THR A 95 -2.58 -10.67 -12.55
N TYR A 96 -2.29 -10.31 -11.30
CA TYR A 96 -3.20 -10.53 -10.17
C TYR A 96 -3.58 -9.23 -9.47
N VAL A 97 -4.88 -9.11 -9.19
CA VAL A 97 -5.48 -8.13 -8.29
C VAL A 97 -6.05 -8.88 -7.09
N VAL A 98 -5.73 -8.43 -5.88
CA VAL A 98 -6.23 -9.03 -4.63
C VAL A 98 -7.09 -7.99 -3.93
N VAL A 99 -8.42 -8.09 -4.04
CA VAL A 99 -9.33 -7.17 -3.34
C VAL A 99 -9.68 -7.76 -1.97
N PRO A 100 -9.29 -7.13 -0.85
CA PRO A 100 -9.61 -7.64 0.47
C PRO A 100 -11.13 -7.58 0.77
N PRO A 101 -11.60 -8.17 1.88
CA PRO A 101 -13.00 -8.08 2.27
C PRO A 101 -13.49 -6.66 2.60
N LEU A 102 -12.62 -5.80 3.11
CA LEU A 102 -12.94 -4.43 3.56
C LEU A 102 -11.97 -3.40 2.97
N PRO A 103 -11.91 -3.24 1.64
CA PRO A 103 -10.92 -2.39 0.99
C PRO A 103 -11.08 -0.91 1.38
N GLY A 104 -12.31 -0.41 1.56
CA GLY A 104 -12.58 0.96 1.97
C GLY A 104 -12.14 1.28 3.41
N TYR A 105 -11.99 0.27 4.27
CA TYR A 105 -11.57 0.42 5.67
C TYR A 105 -10.12 0.02 5.94
N ALA A 106 -9.33 -0.25 4.91
CA ALA A 106 -7.98 -0.80 5.06
C ALA A 106 -7.05 0.06 5.94
N SER A 107 -7.19 1.40 5.92
CA SER A 107 -6.40 2.28 6.78
C SER A 107 -6.73 2.09 8.27
N ALA A 108 -8.02 1.98 8.61
CA ALA A 108 -8.45 1.72 9.99
C ALA A 108 -8.01 0.32 10.44
N PHE A 109 -8.12 -0.66 9.55
CA PHE A 109 -7.64 -2.01 9.79
C PHE A 109 -6.12 -2.07 10.01
N GLY A 110 -5.35 -1.30 9.24
CA GLY A 110 -3.90 -1.14 9.44
C GLY A 110 -3.59 -0.53 10.81
N ALA A 111 -4.32 0.51 11.21
CA ALA A 111 -4.16 1.16 12.51
C ALA A 111 -4.43 0.23 13.70
N LEU A 112 -5.32 -0.77 13.56
CA LEU A 112 -5.56 -1.79 14.59
C LEU A 112 -4.44 -2.83 14.70
N ARG A 113 -3.48 -2.85 13.76
CA ARG A 113 -2.43 -3.87 13.68
C ARG A 113 -1.02 -3.33 13.83
N VAL A 114 -0.84 -2.03 13.98
CA VAL A 114 0.48 -1.47 14.26
C VAL A 114 0.85 -1.69 15.72
N ASP A 115 2.12 -1.96 15.94
CA ASP A 115 2.70 -1.93 17.28
C ASP A 115 2.94 -0.48 17.70
N VAL A 116 2.95 -0.21 19.00
CA VAL A 116 3.37 1.10 19.53
C VAL A 116 4.81 1.32 19.11
N ARG A 117 5.14 2.47 18.51
CA ARG A 117 6.49 2.77 18.03
C ARG A 117 6.91 4.17 18.46
N HIS A 118 8.03 4.24 19.17
CA HIS A 118 8.71 5.48 19.52
C HIS A 118 10.11 5.50 18.94
N GLU A 119 10.57 6.67 18.56
CA GLU A 119 11.87 6.85 17.92
C GLU A 119 12.62 8.00 18.58
N PHE A 120 13.80 7.68 19.10
CA PHE A 120 14.64 8.62 19.83
C PHE A 120 15.95 8.79 19.08
N VAL A 121 16.37 10.04 18.90
CA VAL A 121 17.54 10.39 18.09
C VAL A 121 18.46 11.31 18.89
N LYS A 122 19.76 11.03 18.84
CA LYS A 122 20.82 11.89 19.35
C LYS A 122 21.79 12.24 18.23
N PRO A 123 21.89 13.53 17.83
CA PRO A 123 22.92 13.98 16.90
C PRO A 123 24.33 13.83 17.50
N ILE A 124 25.26 13.34 16.68
CA ILE A 124 26.67 13.13 17.03
C ILE A 124 27.60 13.93 16.10
N PHE A 125 27.41 13.85 14.78
CA PHE A 125 28.24 14.52 13.76
C PHE A 125 29.75 14.43 14.04
N THR A 126 30.28 13.21 14.04
CA THR A 126 31.70 12.98 14.35
C THR A 126 32.29 11.93 13.40
N LEU A 127 33.49 12.20 12.88
CA LEU A 127 34.26 11.26 12.06
C LEU A 127 34.68 10.04 12.88
N GLU A 128 34.78 8.87 12.23
CA GLU A 128 35.16 7.61 12.87
C GLU A 128 36.50 7.70 13.62
N SER A 129 37.45 8.50 13.11
CA SER A 129 38.76 8.75 13.71
C SER A 129 38.71 9.54 15.02
N ALA A 130 37.64 10.30 15.26
CA ALA A 130 37.48 11.20 16.40
C ALA A 130 36.42 10.72 17.41
N LEU A 131 35.89 9.50 17.24
CA LEU A 131 34.85 8.97 18.12
C LEU A 131 35.39 8.62 19.51
N ASP A 132 34.76 9.21 20.53
CA ASP A 132 34.87 8.77 21.92
C ASP A 132 33.80 7.70 22.19
N TYR A 133 34.22 6.42 22.17
CA TYR A 133 33.30 5.30 22.37
C TYR A 133 32.64 5.29 23.74
N ASP A 134 33.28 5.81 24.79
CA ASP A 134 32.65 5.87 26.12
C ASP A 134 31.50 6.88 26.12
N LYS A 135 31.70 8.03 25.47
CA LYS A 135 30.63 9.01 25.25
C LYS A 135 29.51 8.45 24.37
N ILE A 136 29.84 7.77 23.27
CA ILE A 136 28.83 7.16 22.36
C ILE A 136 27.98 6.11 23.07
N ASN A 137 28.60 5.22 23.86
CA ASN A 137 27.84 4.22 24.62
C ASN A 137 26.95 4.88 25.67
N LYS A 138 27.43 5.88 26.40
CA LYS A 138 26.62 6.62 27.37
C LYS A 138 25.38 7.27 26.74
N GLU A 139 25.55 7.88 25.56
CA GLU A 139 24.44 8.48 24.82
C GLU A 139 23.46 7.42 24.30
N MET A 140 23.95 6.28 23.80
CA MET A 140 23.11 5.15 23.39
C MET A 140 22.32 4.58 24.57
N ASP A 141 22.96 4.34 25.72
CA ASP A 141 22.31 3.83 26.92
C ASP A 141 21.22 4.80 27.40
N THR A 142 21.50 6.11 27.36
CA THR A 142 20.51 7.16 27.68
C THR A 142 19.28 7.09 26.75
N LEU A 143 19.48 6.86 25.45
CA LEU A 143 18.37 6.68 24.50
C LEU A 143 17.57 5.41 24.78
N VAL A 144 18.25 4.30 25.10
CA VAL A 144 17.62 3.02 25.44
C VAL A 144 16.80 3.14 26.73
N GLU A 145 17.34 3.75 27.78
CA GLU A 145 16.64 3.97 29.03
C GLU A 145 15.38 4.81 28.83
N ARG A 146 15.48 5.91 28.08
CA ARG A 146 14.32 6.76 27.72
C ARG A 146 13.27 5.97 26.94
N ALA A 147 13.70 5.13 26.00
CA ALA A 147 12.81 4.32 25.18
C ALA A 147 12.01 3.31 26.01
N ILE A 148 12.68 2.64 26.95
CA ILE A 148 12.06 1.69 27.88
C ILE A 148 11.11 2.42 28.84
N ASP A 149 11.54 3.54 29.44
CA ASP A 149 10.70 4.34 30.35
C ASP A 149 9.42 4.84 29.68
N THR A 150 9.50 5.30 28.42
CA THR A 150 8.32 5.68 27.63
C THR A 150 7.35 4.52 27.47
N LEU A 151 7.81 3.34 27.05
CA LEU A 151 6.93 2.17 26.87
C LEU A 151 6.32 1.69 28.20
N ARG A 152 7.07 1.75 29.31
CA ARG A 152 6.55 1.41 30.64
C ARG A 152 5.45 2.37 31.08
N LYS A 153 5.60 3.67 30.83
CA LYS A 153 4.57 4.69 31.12
C LYS A 153 3.29 4.48 30.31
N GLU A 154 3.39 3.87 29.14
CA GLU A 154 2.26 3.48 28.29
C GLU A 154 1.67 2.11 28.66
N GLY A 155 2.20 1.46 29.70
CA GLY A 155 1.67 0.19 30.22
C GLY A 155 2.13 -1.06 29.47
N ILE A 156 3.14 -0.95 28.61
CA ILE A 156 3.74 -2.10 27.94
C ILE A 156 4.61 -2.89 28.94
N ALA A 157 4.47 -4.21 28.98
CA ALA A 157 5.30 -5.06 29.83
C ALA A 157 6.69 -5.27 29.21
N ASP A 158 7.74 -5.40 30.02
CA ASP A 158 9.13 -5.55 29.54
C ASP A 158 9.31 -6.70 28.53
N LYS A 159 8.58 -7.81 28.68
CA LYS A 159 8.61 -8.96 27.76
C LYS A 159 8.05 -8.66 26.37
N ASP A 160 7.22 -7.63 26.25
CA ASP A 160 6.55 -7.21 25.03
C ASP A 160 7.27 -6.00 24.38
N MET A 161 8.44 -5.61 24.91
CA MET A 161 9.27 -4.53 24.37
C MET A 161 10.33 -5.07 23.43
N VAL A 162 10.47 -4.42 22.27
CA VAL A 162 11.57 -4.67 21.33
C VAL A 162 12.33 -3.36 21.13
N ILE A 163 13.59 -3.34 21.55
CA ILE A 163 14.48 -2.19 21.42
C ILE A 163 15.45 -2.45 20.26
N GLN A 164 15.43 -1.59 19.25
CA GLN A 164 16.35 -1.63 18.13
C GLN A 164 17.31 -0.45 18.19
N ARG A 165 18.61 -0.74 18.17
CA ARG A 165 19.67 0.26 18.15
C ARG A 165 20.14 0.49 16.73
N LEU A 166 20.25 1.75 16.33
CA LEU A 166 20.54 2.18 14.98
C LEU A 166 21.55 3.32 14.99
N ALA A 167 22.27 3.47 13.88
CA ALA A 167 23.16 4.58 13.63
C ALA A 167 22.89 5.15 12.24
N ASP A 168 22.85 6.47 12.14
CA ASP A 168 22.84 7.16 10.87
C ASP A 168 24.29 7.46 10.50
N VAL A 169 24.77 6.90 9.40
CA VAL A 169 26.16 7.01 8.95
C VAL A 169 26.25 7.38 7.48
N LYS A 170 27.33 8.05 7.10
CA LYS A 170 27.60 8.43 5.71
C LYS A 170 29.10 8.54 5.49
N TYR A 171 29.51 8.61 4.23
CA TYR A 171 30.84 9.15 3.95
C TYR A 171 30.89 10.63 4.28
N TRP A 172 32.03 11.07 4.81
CA TRP A 172 32.26 12.49 5.07
C TRP A 172 31.96 13.35 3.83
N SER A 173 31.40 14.53 4.05
CA SER A 173 30.92 15.48 3.04
C SER A 173 29.73 15.02 2.17
N GLN A 174 29.15 13.84 2.38
CA GLN A 174 27.88 13.49 1.73
C GLN A 174 26.70 14.25 2.36
N SER A 175 25.68 14.55 1.53
CA SER A 175 24.46 15.23 1.97
C SER A 175 23.42 14.29 2.59
N THR A 176 23.51 12.99 2.32
CA THR A 176 22.57 11.97 2.81
C THR A 176 23.29 10.90 3.62
N HIS A 177 22.56 10.25 4.53
CA HIS A 177 23.05 9.16 5.36
C HIS A 177 22.21 7.90 5.18
N PHE A 178 22.75 6.80 5.65
CA PHE A 178 22.10 5.50 5.78
C PHE A 178 21.86 5.20 7.25
N THR A 179 20.65 4.75 7.57
CA THR A 179 20.32 4.22 8.91
C THR A 179 20.61 2.73 8.90
N VAL A 180 21.48 2.28 9.81
CA VAL A 180 21.92 0.87 9.88
C VAL A 180 21.88 0.33 11.30
N ASP A 181 21.72 -0.99 11.42
CA ASP A 181 21.70 -1.68 12.71
C ASP A 181 23.04 -1.54 13.45
N VAL A 182 22.92 -1.26 14.75
CA VAL A 182 24.02 -1.28 15.72
C VAL A 182 23.88 -2.55 16.55
N PRO A 183 24.92 -3.42 16.58
CA PRO A 183 24.87 -4.65 17.37
C PRO A 183 24.58 -4.41 18.85
N GLU A 184 24.02 -5.42 19.51
CA GLU A 184 23.84 -5.41 20.96
C GLU A 184 25.18 -5.32 21.72
N GLY A 185 25.13 -4.81 22.94
CA GLY A 185 26.31 -4.59 23.78
C GLY A 185 27.09 -3.31 23.47
N ARG A 186 28.25 -3.18 24.12
CA ARG A 186 29.08 -1.97 24.06
C ARG A 186 29.73 -1.82 22.68
N ILE A 187 29.58 -0.65 22.07
CA ILE A 187 30.24 -0.26 20.81
C ILE A 187 31.72 -0.03 21.13
N LYS A 188 32.60 -0.83 20.51
CA LYS A 188 34.07 -0.75 20.71
C LYS A 188 34.79 -0.17 19.50
N ASP A 189 34.20 -0.33 18.32
CA ASP A 189 34.68 0.18 17.05
C ASP A 189 33.49 0.38 16.09
N MET A 190 33.74 1.02 14.95
CA MET A 190 32.75 1.22 13.89
C MET A 190 32.64 0.05 12.92
N LYS A 191 33.42 -1.03 13.05
CA LYS A 191 33.58 -2.03 11.99
C LYS A 191 32.25 -2.62 11.54
N LYS A 192 31.42 -3.07 12.49
CA LYS A 192 30.14 -3.70 12.13
C LYS A 192 29.12 -2.71 11.58
N ILE A 193 29.12 -1.49 12.10
CA ILE A 193 28.26 -0.39 11.62
C ILE A 193 28.66 -0.03 10.19
N THR A 194 29.95 0.12 9.91
CA THR A 194 30.50 0.38 8.58
C THR A 194 30.21 -0.77 7.61
N GLU A 195 30.36 -2.04 8.03
CA GLU A 195 29.95 -3.20 7.21
C GLU A 195 28.46 -3.11 6.81
N ASN A 196 27.58 -2.84 7.76
CA ASN A 196 26.14 -2.71 7.51
C ASN A 196 25.85 -1.53 6.56
N PHE A 197 26.56 -0.42 6.71
CA PHE A 197 26.49 0.74 5.81
C PHE A 197 26.94 0.41 4.39
N LEU A 198 28.09 -0.23 4.22
CA LEU A 198 28.60 -0.60 2.91
C LEU A 198 27.67 -1.59 2.21
N ALA A 199 27.07 -2.54 2.95
CA ALA A 199 26.05 -3.43 2.42
C ALA A 199 24.79 -2.68 1.95
N ALA A 200 24.28 -1.74 2.75
CA ALA A 200 23.13 -0.92 2.40
C ALA A 200 23.41 -0.01 1.19
N MET A 201 24.61 0.57 1.12
CA MET A 201 25.05 1.39 -0.01
C MET A 201 25.18 0.57 -1.30
N LYS A 202 25.81 -0.60 -1.24
CA LYS A 202 25.94 -1.50 -2.38
C LYS A 202 24.56 -1.95 -2.88
N SER A 203 23.64 -2.26 -1.98
CA SER A 203 22.27 -2.62 -2.36
C SER A 203 21.52 -1.47 -3.04
N LYS A 204 21.74 -0.22 -2.60
CA LYS A 204 21.01 0.96 -3.12
C LYS A 204 21.62 1.53 -4.41
N TYR A 205 22.95 1.54 -4.52
CA TYR A 205 23.67 2.23 -5.60
C TYR A 205 24.51 1.30 -6.48
N GLY A 206 24.68 0.03 -6.11
CA GLY A 206 25.46 -0.95 -6.87
C GLY A 206 26.98 -0.89 -6.66
N TYR A 207 27.48 0.07 -5.89
CA TYR A 207 28.91 0.23 -5.61
C TYR A 207 29.18 0.73 -4.18
N THR A 208 30.44 0.63 -3.76
CA THR A 208 31.01 1.22 -2.53
C THR A 208 32.35 1.87 -2.86
N LEU A 209 32.84 2.77 -2.01
CA LEU A 209 34.20 3.31 -2.17
C LEU A 209 35.23 2.34 -1.57
N PRO A 210 36.49 2.33 -2.07
CA PRO A 210 37.55 1.53 -1.48
C PRO A 210 37.77 1.87 0.01
N PRO A 211 38.16 0.89 0.85
CA PRO A 211 38.49 1.15 2.24
C PRO A 211 39.54 2.26 2.39
N GLY A 212 39.29 3.23 3.28
CA GLY A 212 40.19 4.36 3.53
C GLY A 212 40.15 5.49 2.49
N TYR A 213 39.32 5.39 1.44
CA TYR A 213 39.18 6.46 0.45
C TYR A 213 38.53 7.73 1.03
N VAL A 214 37.47 7.56 1.84
CA VAL A 214 36.81 8.62 2.60
C VAL A 214 36.39 8.04 3.96
N GLU A 215 36.58 8.80 5.03
CA GLU A 215 36.17 8.41 6.38
C GLU A 215 34.64 8.31 6.51
N THR A 216 34.21 7.39 7.38
CA THR A 216 32.81 7.30 7.80
C THR A 216 32.52 8.35 8.87
N GLU A 217 31.42 9.09 8.72
CA GLU A 217 30.89 10.02 9.71
C GLU A 217 29.67 9.40 10.40
N LEU A 218 29.69 9.36 11.73
CA LEU A 218 28.52 9.05 12.55
C LEU A 218 27.69 10.32 12.72
N VAL A 219 26.50 10.33 12.11
CA VAL A 219 25.61 11.49 12.10
C VAL A 219 24.71 11.47 13.32
N ASN A 220 24.00 10.36 13.55
CA ASN A 220 23.09 10.21 14.68
C ASN A 220 23.21 8.81 15.32
N LEU A 221 22.96 8.74 16.62
CA LEU A 221 22.50 7.52 17.27
C LEU A 221 20.97 7.53 17.29
N ARG A 222 20.37 6.37 17.08
CA ARG A 222 18.92 6.21 17.02
C ARG A 222 18.51 4.96 17.80
N VAL A 223 17.43 5.08 18.56
CA VAL A 223 16.78 3.94 19.20
C VAL A 223 15.31 3.93 18.76
N ILE A 224 14.87 2.81 18.21
CA ILE A 224 13.46 2.54 17.97
C ILE A 224 12.97 1.59 19.06
N ALA A 225 12.01 2.06 19.85
CA ALA A 225 11.27 1.25 20.79
C ALA A 225 9.97 0.78 20.14
N ARG A 226 9.70 -0.53 20.17
CA ARG A 226 8.41 -1.10 19.79
C ARG A 226 7.75 -1.78 20.98
N GLY A 227 6.51 -1.42 21.29
CA GLY A 227 5.65 -2.13 22.22
C GLY A 227 4.72 -3.05 21.45
N LEU A 228 4.93 -4.36 21.56
CA LEU A 228 4.12 -5.36 20.89
C LEU A 228 2.74 -5.42 21.53
N VAL A 229 1.70 -5.22 20.73
CA VAL A 229 0.31 -5.30 21.19
C VAL A 229 -0.39 -6.52 20.61
N PRO A 230 -1.36 -7.12 21.32
CA PRO A 230 -2.19 -8.18 20.75
C PRO A 230 -2.89 -7.69 19.49
N LYS A 231 -2.64 -8.38 18.37
CA LYS A 231 -3.24 -8.04 17.07
C LYS A 231 -4.53 -8.85 16.89
N PRO A 232 -5.60 -8.26 16.33
CA PRO A 232 -6.82 -9.01 16.04
C PRO A 232 -6.54 -10.09 15.00
N GLU A 233 -6.89 -11.33 15.32
CA GLU A 233 -6.75 -12.48 14.42
C GLU A 233 -7.61 -12.33 13.17
N MET A 234 -7.08 -12.78 12.02
CA MET A 234 -7.87 -12.98 10.81
C MET A 234 -8.62 -14.29 10.92
N SER A 235 -9.91 -14.25 11.24
CA SER A 235 -10.75 -15.44 11.12
C SER A 235 -10.97 -15.79 9.65
N GLU A 236 -11.04 -17.08 9.33
CA GLU A 236 -11.51 -17.52 8.02
C GLU A 236 -12.95 -17.05 7.81
N ALA A 237 -13.25 -16.67 6.57
CA ALA A 237 -14.58 -16.22 6.22
C ALA A 237 -15.57 -17.39 6.33
N LYS A 238 -16.80 -17.10 6.76
CA LYS A 238 -17.83 -18.13 6.87
C LYS A 238 -18.04 -18.81 5.52
N THR A 239 -18.07 -20.14 5.53
CA THR A 239 -18.32 -20.96 4.34
C THR A 239 -19.81 -21.24 4.19
N GLY A 240 -20.28 -21.38 2.95
CA GLY A 240 -21.68 -21.68 2.62
C GLY A 240 -22.37 -20.58 1.79
N GLY A 241 -23.53 -20.91 1.22
CA GLY A 241 -24.25 -20.07 0.25
C GLY A 241 -24.01 -20.49 -1.20
N LYS A 242 -24.78 -19.92 -2.13
CA LYS A 242 -24.58 -20.12 -3.58
C LYS A 242 -24.33 -18.77 -4.24
N LEU A 243 -23.42 -18.73 -5.22
CA LEU A 243 -23.09 -17.50 -5.95
C LEU A 243 -24.34 -16.79 -6.53
N LYS A 244 -25.34 -17.57 -6.97
CA LYS A 244 -26.61 -17.04 -7.47
C LYS A 244 -27.36 -16.17 -6.46
N ASP A 245 -27.18 -16.43 -5.15
CA ASP A 245 -27.86 -15.70 -4.09
C ASP A 245 -27.22 -14.30 -3.89
N ALA A 246 -26.01 -14.11 -4.41
CA ALA A 246 -25.33 -12.82 -4.45
C ALA A 246 -25.70 -11.98 -5.69
N MET A 247 -26.42 -12.53 -6.68
CA MET A 247 -26.70 -11.81 -7.92
C MET A 247 -27.71 -10.68 -7.72
N LYS A 248 -27.39 -9.52 -8.27
CA LYS A 248 -28.26 -8.35 -8.41
C LYS A 248 -28.69 -8.19 -9.89
N PRO A 249 -29.69 -7.35 -10.19
CA PRO A 249 -30.04 -7.03 -11.57
C PRO A 249 -28.82 -6.60 -12.39
N ARG A 250 -28.69 -7.15 -13.60
CA ARG A 250 -27.59 -6.83 -14.52
C ARG A 250 -27.66 -5.38 -14.97
N ARG A 251 -26.50 -4.79 -15.30
CA ARG A 251 -26.39 -3.42 -15.78
C ARG A 251 -25.33 -3.30 -16.87
N LYS A 252 -25.55 -2.40 -17.83
CA LYS A 252 -24.55 -2.00 -18.81
C LYS A 252 -23.40 -1.25 -18.15
N VAL A 253 -22.18 -1.71 -18.38
CA VAL A 253 -20.95 -1.06 -17.88
C VAL A 253 -19.99 -0.81 -19.03
N TRP A 254 -19.37 0.36 -19.04
CA TRP A 254 -18.38 0.72 -20.05
C TRP A 254 -16.99 0.13 -19.75
N PHE A 255 -16.43 -0.55 -20.75
CA PHE A 255 -15.06 -1.06 -20.77
C PHE A 255 -14.31 -0.57 -22.02
N LYS A 256 -13.00 -0.33 -21.88
CA LYS A 256 -12.13 0.25 -22.93
C LYS A 256 -12.32 -0.35 -24.31
N ASP A 257 -12.28 -1.68 -24.40
CA ASP A 257 -12.24 -2.41 -25.68
C ASP A 257 -13.62 -2.89 -26.15
N ALA A 258 -14.67 -2.69 -25.34
CA ALA A 258 -15.99 -3.28 -25.59
C ALA A 258 -17.15 -2.28 -25.50
N GLY A 259 -16.90 -1.03 -25.09
CA GLY A 259 -17.95 -0.07 -24.81
C GLY A 259 -18.88 -0.57 -23.71
N PHE A 260 -20.18 -0.30 -23.82
CA PHE A 260 -21.18 -0.80 -22.87
C PHE A 260 -21.48 -2.29 -23.05
N VAL A 261 -21.23 -3.07 -21.99
CA VAL A 261 -21.51 -4.50 -21.93
C VAL A 261 -22.43 -4.81 -20.75
N GLU A 262 -23.46 -5.63 -20.99
CA GLU A 262 -24.32 -6.18 -19.93
C GLU A 262 -23.49 -7.04 -18.98
N SER A 263 -23.28 -6.53 -17.76
CA SER A 263 -22.39 -7.13 -16.77
C SER A 263 -23.17 -7.77 -15.63
N ASP A 264 -22.64 -8.87 -15.09
CA ASP A 264 -23.18 -9.47 -13.87
C ASP A 264 -22.86 -8.59 -12.67
N ILE A 265 -23.82 -8.43 -11.76
CA ILE A 265 -23.65 -7.61 -10.57
C ILE A 265 -23.79 -8.52 -9.35
N TYR A 266 -22.84 -8.45 -8.43
CA TYR A 266 -22.82 -9.25 -7.21
C TYR A 266 -22.81 -8.37 -5.97
N GLU A 267 -23.62 -8.74 -4.97
CA GLU A 267 -23.53 -8.22 -3.61
C GLU A 267 -22.36 -8.89 -2.88
N ARG A 268 -21.34 -8.11 -2.52
CA ARG A 268 -20.09 -8.62 -1.96
C ARG A 268 -20.30 -9.51 -0.74
N GLY A 269 -21.17 -9.08 0.18
CA GLY A 269 -21.41 -9.78 1.45
C GLY A 269 -22.05 -11.15 1.30
N LEU A 270 -22.58 -11.48 0.12
CA LEU A 270 -23.29 -12.73 -0.17
C LEU A 270 -22.47 -13.70 -1.02
N ILE A 271 -21.29 -13.30 -1.51
CA ILE A 271 -20.44 -14.17 -2.32
C ILE A 271 -19.79 -15.24 -1.42
N PRO A 272 -20.01 -16.54 -1.69
CA PRO A 272 -19.48 -17.59 -0.83
C PRO A 272 -17.97 -17.78 -1.05
N VAL A 273 -17.26 -18.16 0.02
CA VAL A 273 -15.86 -18.62 -0.05
C VAL A 273 -15.72 -19.74 -1.06
N GLY A 274 -14.66 -19.69 -1.89
CA GLY A 274 -14.42 -20.66 -2.93
C GLY A 274 -15.21 -20.44 -4.22
N ALA A 275 -16.12 -19.46 -4.26
CA ALA A 275 -16.80 -19.10 -5.51
C ALA A 275 -15.82 -18.68 -6.60
N THR A 276 -16.17 -19.00 -7.84
CA THR A 276 -15.45 -18.57 -9.03
C THR A 276 -16.43 -18.02 -10.05
N PHE A 277 -16.04 -16.95 -10.74
CA PHE A 277 -16.83 -16.35 -11.82
C PHE A 277 -15.93 -15.51 -12.74
N ASP A 278 -16.38 -15.33 -13.98
CA ASP A 278 -15.66 -14.58 -15.00
C ASP A 278 -16.21 -13.16 -15.13
N GLY A 279 -15.37 -12.24 -15.63
CA GLY A 279 -15.81 -10.92 -16.08
C GLY A 279 -16.48 -10.97 -17.47
N PRO A 280 -17.33 -10.00 -17.82
CA PRO A 280 -17.54 -8.72 -17.13
C PRO A 280 -18.49 -8.82 -15.93
N ALA A 281 -17.98 -8.40 -14.78
CA ALA A 281 -18.73 -8.40 -13.53
C ALA A 281 -18.41 -7.17 -12.67
N ILE A 282 -19.38 -6.76 -11.86
CA ILE A 282 -19.23 -5.74 -10.82
C ILE A 282 -19.53 -6.39 -9.48
N VAL A 283 -18.66 -6.17 -8.50
CA VAL A 283 -18.93 -6.55 -7.11
C VAL A 283 -19.16 -5.28 -6.31
N GLU A 284 -20.39 -5.11 -5.85
CA GLU A 284 -20.85 -3.95 -5.09
C GLU A 284 -20.73 -4.23 -3.59
N GLN A 285 -20.21 -3.26 -2.86
CA GLN A 285 -20.09 -3.25 -1.41
C GLN A 285 -20.38 -1.82 -0.91
N PRO A 286 -20.90 -1.61 0.30
CA PRO A 286 -21.18 -0.25 0.79
C PRO A 286 -19.99 0.71 0.75
N ASP A 287 -18.76 0.23 0.92
CA ASP A 287 -17.54 1.02 0.98
C ASP A 287 -16.77 1.12 -0.35
N THR A 288 -17.04 0.26 -1.33
CA THR A 288 -16.34 0.27 -2.62
C THR A 288 -17.13 -0.39 -3.76
N THR A 289 -16.64 -0.23 -4.98
CA THR A 289 -17.09 -1.03 -6.13
C THR A 289 -15.89 -1.65 -6.84
N THR A 290 -15.90 -2.97 -6.97
CA THR A 290 -14.86 -3.70 -7.72
C THR A 290 -15.32 -3.92 -9.14
N VAL A 291 -14.50 -3.49 -10.11
CA VAL A 291 -14.77 -3.69 -11.54
C VAL A 291 -13.92 -4.84 -12.06
N ILE A 292 -14.55 -5.89 -12.56
CA ILE A 292 -13.91 -7.07 -13.14
C ILE A 292 -14.18 -7.04 -14.65
N PRO A 293 -13.21 -6.61 -15.47
CA PRO A 293 -13.44 -6.41 -16.90
C PRO A 293 -13.57 -7.75 -17.67
N PRO A 294 -14.10 -7.74 -18.91
CA PRO A 294 -14.12 -8.92 -19.77
C PRO A 294 -12.74 -9.56 -19.89
N ARG A 295 -12.65 -10.89 -20.03
CA ARG A 295 -11.37 -11.65 -20.05
C ARG A 295 -10.60 -11.55 -18.72
N SER A 296 -11.34 -11.66 -17.62
CA SER A 296 -10.78 -11.80 -16.27
C SER A 296 -11.48 -12.94 -15.57
N HIS A 297 -10.78 -13.58 -14.64
CA HIS A 297 -11.33 -14.63 -13.81
C HIS A 297 -11.18 -14.25 -12.35
N CYS A 298 -12.23 -14.45 -11.55
CA CYS A 298 -12.24 -14.15 -10.13
C CYS A 298 -12.46 -15.43 -9.32
N LYS A 299 -11.67 -15.58 -8.25
CA LYS A 299 -11.83 -16.63 -7.24
C LYS A 299 -11.84 -16.03 -5.84
N VAL A 300 -12.76 -16.49 -5.00
CA VAL A 300 -12.81 -16.10 -3.59
C VAL A 300 -11.98 -17.05 -2.74
N ASP A 301 -10.98 -16.53 -2.03
CA ASP A 301 -10.16 -17.34 -1.12
C ASP A 301 -10.84 -17.60 0.23
N LYS A 302 -10.16 -18.36 1.10
CA LYS A 302 -10.66 -18.72 2.44
C LYS A 302 -10.80 -17.54 3.42
N TYR A 303 -10.14 -16.41 3.13
CA TYR A 303 -10.26 -15.18 3.91
C TYR A 303 -11.28 -14.21 3.30
N GLY A 304 -11.95 -14.61 2.21
CA GLY A 304 -12.92 -13.78 1.50
C GLY A 304 -12.29 -12.78 0.52
N ASN A 305 -10.98 -12.83 0.27
CA ASN A 305 -10.35 -11.99 -0.74
C ASN A 305 -10.86 -12.35 -2.13
N LEU A 306 -11.11 -11.35 -2.99
CA LEU A 306 -11.27 -11.59 -4.44
C LEU A 306 -9.87 -11.65 -5.06
N ILE A 307 -9.50 -12.82 -5.55
CA ILE A 307 -8.30 -13.03 -6.34
C ILE A 307 -8.71 -12.96 -7.81
N ILE A 308 -8.39 -11.85 -8.47
CA ILE A 308 -8.77 -11.60 -9.85
C ILE A 308 -7.52 -11.74 -10.71
N SER A 309 -7.53 -12.68 -11.65
CA SER A 309 -6.54 -12.76 -12.71
C SER A 309 -7.04 -11.98 -13.93
N VAL A 310 -6.26 -11.02 -14.39
CA VAL A 310 -6.56 -10.25 -15.60
C VAL A 310 -5.71 -10.74 -16.76
N GLU A 311 -6.33 -10.96 -17.91
CA GLU A 311 -5.59 -11.19 -19.15
C GLU A 311 -4.85 -9.91 -19.57
N ARG A 312 -3.61 -10.08 -20.07
CA ARG A 312 -2.72 -9.01 -20.53
C ARG A 312 -3.09 -8.52 -21.91
#